data_AF-A0A523KBT9-F1
#
_entry.id   AF-A0A523KBT9-F1
#
_cell.length_a   1.000
_cell.length_b   1.000
_cell.length_c   1.000
_cell.angle_alpha   90.00
_cell.angle_beta   90.00
_cell.angle_gamma   90.00
#
_symmetry.space_group_name_H-M   'P 1'
#
loop_
_entity.id
_entity.type
_entity.pdbx_description
1 polymer ?
#
loop_
_entity_poly.entity_id
_entity_poly.type
_entity_poly.pdbx_seq_one_letter_code
_entity_poly.pdbx_strand_id
1 'polypeptide(L)'
;MYKTLRRTLALTITTLWVASAALAQAPANYAAHEFLTDYSLLEPFANSAADYRYVAPNAFKDLANYQAIMVDQPEIFISPDSKYKGAKPDDLKAIADLMRTSLATQLEEGGYNIVQSPGPGVLYLRLALSDLELIKKKRSILSF
;
A
#
# COMPACT_ATOMS: atom_id res chain seq x y z
N MET A 1 -50.56 52.14 9.75
CA MET A 1 -50.74 50.70 10.08
C MET A 1 -49.42 49.94 9.86
N TYR A 2 -48.37 50.32 10.60
CA TYR A 2 -46.95 50.02 10.33
C TYR A 2 -46.41 48.88 11.22
N LYS A 3 -47.19 47.79 11.44
CA LYS A 3 -46.82 46.74 12.42
C LYS A 3 -46.91 45.29 11.92
N THR A 4 -47.35 45.06 10.69
CA THR A 4 -47.34 43.74 10.05
C THR A 4 -46.12 43.52 9.13
N LEU A 5 -45.31 44.56 8.92
CA LEU A 5 -44.14 44.59 8.03
C LEU A 5 -42.82 44.07 8.68
N ARG A 6 -42.87 43.50 9.89
CA ARG A 6 -41.65 43.11 10.65
C ARG A 6 -41.59 41.63 11.06
N ARG A 7 -42.57 40.80 10.67
CA ARG A 7 -42.63 39.40 11.13
C ARG A 7 -42.58 38.35 10.02
N THR A 8 -42.77 38.73 8.76
CA THR A 8 -42.72 37.79 7.63
C THR A 8 -41.41 37.84 6.85
N LEU A 9 -40.50 38.78 7.17
CA LEU A 9 -39.22 38.97 6.47
C LEU A 9 -38.02 38.30 7.17
N ALA A 10 -38.24 37.55 8.25
CA ALA A 10 -37.19 36.94 9.07
C ALA A 10 -37.31 35.41 9.15
N LEU A 11 -37.98 34.77 8.18
CA LEU A 11 -38.25 33.33 8.21
C LEU A 11 -37.80 32.56 6.96
N THR A 12 -36.96 33.15 6.10
CA THR A 12 -36.55 32.52 4.82
C THR A 12 -35.03 32.58 4.57
N ILE A 13 -34.19 32.51 5.61
CA ILE A 13 -32.72 32.42 5.46
C ILE A 13 -32.16 31.33 6.40
N THR A 14 -32.80 30.17 6.46
CA THR A 14 -32.34 29.07 7.32
C THR A 14 -32.46 27.72 6.64
N THR A 15 -31.94 27.61 5.42
CA THR A 15 -31.51 26.32 4.86
C THR A 15 -30.30 26.58 3.98
N LEU A 16 -29.20 27.02 4.60
CA LEU A 16 -27.89 26.90 3.99
C LEU A 16 -27.59 25.40 3.95
N TRP A 17 -27.76 24.82 2.78
CA TRP A 17 -27.35 23.47 2.45
C TRP A 17 -25.88 23.30 2.84
N VAL A 18 -25.64 22.60 3.95
CA VAL A 18 -24.34 22.00 4.20
C VAL A 18 -24.24 20.86 3.21
N ALA A 19 -23.70 21.15 2.02
CA ALA A 19 -23.16 20.13 1.14
C ALA A 19 -21.95 19.54 1.87
N SER A 20 -22.21 18.56 2.74
CA SER A 20 -21.17 17.67 3.23
C SER A 20 -20.70 16.93 1.99
N ALA A 21 -19.60 17.40 1.39
CA ALA A 21 -18.84 16.65 0.42
C ALA A 21 -18.31 15.44 1.18
N ALA A 22 -19.12 14.38 1.24
CA ALA A 22 -18.59 13.04 1.39
C ALA A 22 -17.64 12.87 0.21
N LEU A 23 -16.35 13.05 0.46
CA LEU A 23 -15.30 12.52 -0.38
C LEU A 23 -15.59 11.03 -0.47
N ALA A 24 -16.32 10.62 -1.50
CA ALA A 24 -16.42 9.23 -1.89
C ALA A 24 -14.99 8.81 -2.18
N GLN A 25 -14.36 8.19 -1.19
CA GLN A 25 -13.07 7.55 -1.37
C GLN A 25 -13.30 6.53 -2.48
N ALA A 26 -12.69 6.77 -3.64
CA ALA A 26 -12.73 5.83 -4.73
C ALA A 26 -12.29 4.47 -4.16
N PRO A 27 -12.99 3.36 -4.48
CA PRO A 27 -12.58 2.06 -4.00
C PRO A 27 -11.12 1.85 -4.40
N ALA A 28 -10.29 1.53 -3.41
CA ALA A 28 -8.89 1.25 -3.65
C ALA A 28 -8.79 0.07 -4.63
N ASN A 29 -8.32 0.34 -5.85
CA ASN A 29 -8.01 -0.72 -6.81
C ASN A 29 -6.66 -1.32 -6.40
N TYR A 30 -6.70 -2.39 -5.62
CA TYR A 30 -5.50 -3.10 -5.21
C TYR A 30 -4.95 -3.89 -6.40
N ALA A 31 -3.83 -3.42 -6.93
CA ALA A 31 -2.94 -4.13 -7.84
C ALA A 31 -2.69 -5.57 -7.35
N ALA A 32 -3.26 -6.57 -8.06
CA ALA A 32 -3.28 -8.00 -7.76
C ALA A 32 -3.89 -8.39 -6.39
N HIS A 33 -5.00 -9.13 -6.40
CA HIS A 33 -5.67 -9.64 -5.18
C HIS A 33 -5.12 -11.00 -4.71
N GLU A 34 -3.88 -11.35 -5.08
CA GLU A 34 -3.33 -12.70 -4.87
C GLU A 34 -2.34 -12.77 -3.70
N PHE A 35 -1.91 -11.63 -3.15
CA PHE A 35 -0.89 -11.59 -2.10
C PHE A 35 -1.47 -11.63 -0.69
N LEU A 36 -2.43 -10.76 -0.39
CA LEU A 36 -3.11 -10.72 0.92
C LEU A 36 -4.37 -11.60 0.89
N THR A 37 -4.70 -12.20 2.03
CA THR A 37 -5.91 -13.02 2.16
C THR A 37 -7.19 -12.20 2.06
N ASP A 38 -7.20 -10.99 2.61
CA ASP A 38 -8.36 -10.10 2.62
C ASP A 38 -7.92 -8.64 2.56
N TYR A 39 -8.23 -7.98 1.44
CA TYR A 39 -7.91 -6.57 1.20
C TYR A 39 -8.96 -5.63 1.79
N SER A 40 -10.15 -6.12 2.16
CA SER A 40 -11.23 -5.27 2.70
C SER A 40 -10.92 -4.71 4.09
N LEU A 41 -9.96 -5.30 4.79
CA LEU A 41 -9.50 -4.87 6.11
C LEU A 41 -8.52 -3.69 6.05
N LEU A 42 -8.08 -3.30 4.85
CA LEU A 42 -7.10 -2.23 4.66
C LEU A 42 -7.75 -0.86 4.80
N GLU A 43 -7.21 -0.03 5.69
CA GLU A 43 -7.65 1.35 5.89
C GLU A 43 -6.59 2.33 5.37
N PRO A 44 -6.97 3.52 4.87
CA PRO A 44 -6.00 4.54 4.48
C PRO A 44 -5.04 4.87 5.63
N PHE A 45 -3.74 4.89 5.33
CA PHE A 45 -2.72 5.21 6.32
C PHE A 45 -2.43 6.71 6.32
N ALA A 46 -2.77 7.36 7.44
CA ALA A 46 -2.62 8.80 7.63
C ALA A 46 -3.31 9.63 6.53
N ASN A 47 -2.75 10.78 6.16
CA ASN A 47 -3.28 11.63 5.08
C ASN A 47 -2.79 11.21 3.68
N SER A 48 -2.24 9.99 3.53
CA SER A 48 -1.79 9.47 2.25
C SER A 48 -2.96 8.79 1.54
N ALA A 49 -3.25 9.21 0.31
CA ALA A 49 -4.26 8.56 -0.54
C ALA A 49 -3.76 7.26 -1.18
N ALA A 50 -2.45 7.01 -1.15
CA ALA A 50 -1.81 5.89 -1.81
C ALA A 50 -1.47 4.73 -0.86
N ASP A 51 -1.30 5.02 0.44
CA ASP A 51 -0.87 4.03 1.42
C ASP A 51 -2.06 3.51 2.21
N TYR A 52 -2.15 2.20 2.34
CA TYR A 52 -3.17 1.53 3.14
C TYR A 52 -2.50 0.60 4.15
N ARG A 53 -3.13 0.45 5.31
CA ARG A 53 -2.61 -0.36 6.40
C ARG A 53 -3.75 -1.10 7.09
N TYR A 54 -3.48 -2.35 7.43
CA TYR A 54 -4.24 -3.09 8.41
C TYR A 54 -3.32 -3.48 9.56
N VAL A 55 -3.83 -3.40 10.79
CA VAL A 55 -3.14 -3.89 11.98
C VAL A 55 -4.07 -4.87 12.68
N ALA A 56 -3.67 -6.13 12.77
CA ALA A 56 -4.49 -7.14 13.42
C ALA A 56 -4.71 -6.82 14.91
N PRO A 57 -5.85 -7.24 15.50
CA PRO A 57 -6.07 -7.13 16.93
C PRO A 57 -4.90 -7.76 17.70
N ASN A 58 -4.40 -7.05 18.71
CA ASN A 58 -3.24 -7.44 19.54
C ASN A 58 -1.87 -7.47 18.82
N ALA A 59 -1.77 -7.09 17.54
CA ALA A 59 -0.50 -7.14 16.81
C ALA A 59 0.65 -6.41 17.53
N PHE A 60 0.39 -5.27 18.17
CA PHE A 60 1.43 -4.56 18.94
C PHE A 60 1.92 -5.32 20.17
N LYS A 61 1.04 -6.07 20.83
CA LYS A 61 1.41 -6.94 21.96
C LYS A 61 2.24 -8.13 21.46
N ASP A 62 1.87 -8.68 20.31
CA ASP A 62 2.58 -9.81 19.71
C ASP A 62 3.94 -9.39 19.17
N LEU A 63 4.02 -8.19 18.57
CA LEU A 63 5.25 -7.57 18.07
C LEU A 63 6.34 -7.46 19.14
N ALA A 64 5.95 -7.17 20.38
CA ALA A 64 6.88 -7.07 21.51
C ALA A 64 7.58 -8.39 21.88
N ASN A 65 7.08 -9.53 21.40
CA ASN A 65 7.67 -10.84 21.70
C ASN A 65 8.75 -11.25 20.68
N TYR A 66 8.85 -10.55 19.55
CA TYR A 66 9.85 -10.85 18.53
C TYR A 66 11.17 -10.12 18.82
N GLN A 67 12.27 -10.85 18.63
CA GLN A 67 13.64 -10.38 18.94
C GLN A 67 14.51 -10.26 17.70
N ALA A 68 14.05 -10.83 16.58
CA ALA A 68 14.72 -10.78 15.30
C ALA A 68 13.69 -10.72 14.18
N ILE A 69 14.14 -10.31 13.00
CA ILE A 69 13.32 -10.17 11.80
C ILE A 69 13.96 -10.99 10.68
N MET A 70 13.16 -11.79 9.99
CA MET A 70 13.53 -12.43 8.74
C MET A 70 12.80 -11.73 7.60
N VAL A 71 13.56 -11.15 6.66
CA VAL A 71 13.01 -10.56 5.44
C VAL A 71 13.05 -11.59 4.33
N ASP A 72 11.86 -12.03 3.89
CA ASP A 72 11.70 -13.00 2.82
C ASP A 72 12.00 -12.38 1.44
N GLN A 73 12.26 -13.24 0.45
CA GLN A 73 12.37 -12.80 -0.93
C GLN A 73 10.99 -12.35 -1.46
N PRO A 74 10.88 -11.14 -2.04
CA PRO A 74 9.61 -10.64 -2.55
C PRO A 74 9.03 -11.49 -3.70
N GLU A 75 7.73 -11.69 -3.67
CA GLU A 75 6.96 -12.25 -4.79
C GLU A 75 6.67 -11.16 -5.83
N ILE A 76 6.88 -11.45 -7.11
CA ILE A 76 6.63 -10.48 -8.18
C ILE A 76 5.44 -10.95 -9.01
N PHE A 77 4.37 -10.16 -9.00
CA PHE A 77 3.19 -10.36 -9.83
C PHE A 77 3.22 -9.39 -11.01
N ILE A 78 3.40 -9.92 -12.22
CA ILE A 78 3.32 -9.14 -13.45
C ILE A 78 1.87 -8.77 -13.71
N SER A 79 1.63 -7.51 -14.06
CA SER A 79 0.29 -7.01 -14.38
C SER A 79 -0.38 -7.88 -15.45
N PRO A 80 -1.64 -8.31 -15.27
CA PRO A 80 -2.39 -8.99 -16.31
C PRO A 80 -2.54 -8.10 -17.57
N ASP A 81 -2.56 -6.79 -17.38
CA ASP A 81 -2.72 -5.76 -18.42
C ASP A 81 -1.40 -5.35 -19.08
N SER A 82 -0.27 -5.90 -18.61
CA SER A 82 1.03 -5.61 -19.22
C SER A 82 1.08 -6.08 -20.68
N LYS A 83 1.33 -5.13 -21.59
CA LYS A 83 1.44 -5.38 -23.05
C LYS A 83 2.56 -6.35 -23.40
N TYR A 84 3.59 -6.44 -22.57
CA TYR A 84 4.72 -7.33 -22.74
C TYR A 84 4.88 -8.14 -21.46
N LYS A 85 4.95 -9.47 -21.54
CA LYS A 85 4.97 -10.35 -20.36
C LYS A 85 6.29 -11.10 -20.18
N GLY A 86 7.26 -10.86 -21.07
CA GLY A 86 8.54 -11.56 -21.03
C GLY A 86 9.53 -10.90 -20.10
N ALA A 87 9.90 -11.55 -19.00
CA ALA A 87 11.01 -11.13 -18.17
C ALA A 87 12.05 -12.25 -18.10
N LYS A 88 13.33 -11.89 -18.06
CA LYS A 88 14.37 -12.89 -17.76
C LYS A 88 14.31 -13.22 -16.27
N PRO A 89 14.49 -14.49 -15.88
CA PRO A 89 14.52 -14.87 -14.46
C PRO A 89 15.56 -14.07 -13.66
N ASP A 90 16.74 -13.82 -14.24
CA ASP A 90 17.80 -13.03 -13.60
C ASP A 90 17.40 -11.58 -13.33
N ASP A 91 16.64 -10.96 -14.25
CA ASP A 91 16.16 -9.59 -14.08
C ASP A 91 15.14 -9.51 -12.93
N LEU A 92 14.22 -10.47 -12.87
CA LEU A 92 13.24 -10.56 -11.76
C LEU A 92 13.93 -10.82 -10.43
N LYS A 93 14.91 -11.73 -10.41
CA LYS A 93 15.72 -12.01 -9.22
C LYS A 93 16.47 -10.76 -8.77
N ALA A 94 17.08 -10.02 -9.68
CA ALA A 94 17.80 -8.79 -9.33
C ALA A 94 16.88 -7.75 -8.68
N ILE A 95 15.65 -7.60 -9.18
CA ILE A 95 14.64 -6.70 -8.58
C ILE A 95 14.26 -7.17 -7.17
N ALA A 96 13.94 -8.47 -7.02
CA ALA A 96 13.56 -9.04 -5.73
C ALA A 96 14.70 -8.94 -4.70
N ASP A 97 15.94 -9.25 -5.12
CA ASP A 97 17.13 -9.18 -4.27
C ASP A 97 17.42 -7.74 -3.84
N LEU A 98 17.29 -6.77 -4.76
CA LEU A 98 17.45 -5.36 -4.44
C LEU A 98 16.44 -4.91 -3.39
N MET A 99 15.15 -5.19 -3.60
CA MET A 99 14.09 -4.81 -2.66
C MET A 99 14.30 -5.45 -1.27
N ARG A 100 14.62 -6.76 -1.24
CA ARG A 100 14.92 -7.46 0.01
C ARG A 100 16.11 -6.86 0.74
N THR A 101 17.20 -6.62 0.02
CA THR A 101 18.45 -6.10 0.59
C THR A 101 18.26 -4.68 1.10
N SER A 102 17.63 -3.81 0.32
CA SER A 102 17.34 -2.43 0.75
C SER A 102 16.49 -2.38 2.02
N LEU A 103 15.44 -3.20 2.12
CA LEU A 103 14.63 -3.28 3.34
C LEU A 103 15.42 -3.84 4.53
N ALA A 104 16.17 -4.93 4.32
CA ALA A 104 16.99 -5.52 5.37
C ALA A 104 18.02 -4.52 5.91
N THR A 105 18.75 -3.83 5.01
CA THR A 105 19.75 -2.83 5.39
C THR A 105 19.11 -1.68 6.19
N GLN A 106 17.96 -1.16 5.76
CA GLN A 106 17.27 -0.10 6.51
C GLN A 106 16.83 -0.55 7.91
N LEU A 107 16.40 -1.80 8.06
CA LEU A 107 16.06 -2.37 9.36
C LEU A 107 17.32 -2.57 10.23
N GLU A 108 18.41 -3.05 9.67
CA GLU A 108 19.70 -3.18 10.38
C GLU A 108 20.20 -1.82 10.88
N GLU A 109 20.15 -0.78 10.03
CA GLU A 109 20.50 0.60 10.39
C GLU A 109 19.58 1.16 11.48
N GLY A 110 18.32 0.71 11.51
CA GLY A 110 17.35 1.00 12.57
C GLY A 110 17.61 0.26 13.89
N GLY A 111 18.64 -0.60 13.95
CA GLY A 111 19.01 -1.37 15.14
C GLY A 111 18.26 -2.69 15.30
N TYR A 112 17.55 -3.17 14.28
CA TYR A 112 16.88 -4.47 14.31
C TYR A 112 17.86 -5.60 13.95
N ASN A 113 17.71 -6.76 14.62
CA ASN A 113 18.50 -7.95 14.32
C ASN A 113 17.89 -8.72 13.14
N ILE A 114 18.60 -8.79 12.01
CA ILE A 114 18.14 -9.52 10.82
C ILE A 114 18.73 -10.93 10.80
N VAL A 115 17.87 -11.92 10.57
CA VAL A 115 18.25 -13.34 10.49
C VAL A 115 17.84 -13.95 9.14
N GLN A 116 18.59 -14.95 8.69
CA GLN A 116 18.35 -15.63 7.40
C GLN A 116 17.47 -16.87 7.50
N SER A 117 17.11 -17.30 8.72
CA SER A 117 16.33 -18.51 8.95
C SER A 117 15.20 -18.28 9.93
N PRO A 118 14.03 -18.89 9.71
CA PRO A 118 12.91 -18.76 10.62
C PRO A 118 13.19 -19.51 11.93
N GLY A 119 12.61 -19.04 13.03
CA GLY A 119 12.77 -19.66 14.34
C GLY A 119 11.88 -19.03 15.42
N PRO A 120 11.89 -19.59 16.64
CA PRO A 120 11.16 -19.02 17.77
C PRO A 120 11.57 -17.57 18.02
N GLY A 121 10.59 -16.66 18.14
CA GLY A 121 10.87 -15.24 18.37
C GLY A 121 11.36 -14.46 17.14
N VAL A 122 11.29 -15.04 15.93
CA VAL A 122 11.60 -14.35 14.67
C VAL A 122 10.31 -13.87 13.99
N LEU A 123 10.23 -12.57 13.69
CA LEU A 123 9.17 -11.99 12.87
C LEU A 123 9.47 -12.26 11.39
N TYR A 124 8.53 -12.89 10.69
CA TYR A 124 8.66 -13.13 9.26
C TYR A 124 7.97 -12.03 8.44
N LEU A 125 8.75 -11.31 7.65
CA LEU A 125 8.25 -10.27 6.74
C LEU A 125 8.13 -10.84 5.34
N ARG A 126 6.89 -11.04 4.90
CA ARG A 126 6.56 -11.40 3.51
C ARG A 126 6.30 -10.12 2.72
N LEU A 127 6.82 -10.08 1.49
CA LEU A 127 6.76 -8.91 0.61
C LEU A 127 6.25 -9.35 -0.76
N ALA A 128 5.52 -8.46 -1.43
CA ALA A 128 5.21 -8.63 -2.84
C ALA A 128 5.28 -7.30 -3.58
N LEU A 129 5.65 -7.40 -4.85
CA LEU A 129 5.59 -6.34 -5.83
C LEU A 129 4.53 -6.75 -6.85
N SER A 130 3.37 -6.10 -6.78
CA SER A 130 2.22 -6.42 -7.60
C SER A 130 2.02 -5.46 -8.76
N ASP A 131 1.29 -5.93 -9.78
CA ASP A 131 0.92 -5.18 -10.98
C ASP A 131 2.11 -4.56 -11.71
N LEU A 132 3.22 -5.31 -11.77
CA LEU A 132 4.42 -4.88 -12.46
C LEU A 132 4.17 -4.80 -13.96
N GLU A 133 4.18 -3.59 -14.51
CA GLU A 133 4.15 -3.37 -15.95
C GLU A 133 5.55 -3.55 -16.55
N LEU A 134 5.71 -4.51 -17.46
CA LEU A 134 6.95 -4.70 -18.20
C LEU A 134 6.91 -3.97 -19.54
N ILE A 135 8.05 -3.39 -19.89
CA ILE A 135 8.24 -2.72 -21.18
C ILE A 135 9.25 -3.53 -21.99
N LYS A 136 8.90 -3.82 -23.25
CA LYS A 136 9.82 -4.52 -24.15
C LYS A 136 11.05 -3.64 -24.41
N LYS A 137 12.23 -4.12 -24.00
CA LYS A 137 13.50 -3.44 -24.31
C LYS A 137 13.66 -3.34 -25.82
N LYS A 138 13.63 -2.12 -26.35
CA LYS A 138 13.86 -1.84 -27.77
C LYS A 138 15.36 -1.99 -28.03
N ARG A 139 15.79 -3.13 -28.57
CA ARG A 139 17.17 -3.29 -29.06
C ARG A 139 17.24 -2.71 -30.47
N SER A 140 17.99 -1.61 -30.62
CA SER A 140 18.33 -1.09 -31.95
C SER A 140 19.39 -1.99 -32.57
N ILE A 141 19.20 -2.36 -33.83
CA ILE A 141 20.14 -3.21 -34.60
C ILE A 141 21.46 -2.50 -34.96
N LEU A 142 21.64 -1.24 -34.54
CA LEU A 142 22.82 -0.43 -34.88
C LEU A 142 23.48 0.28 -33.69
N SER A 143 23.12 -0.04 -32.44
CA SER A 143 23.88 0.47 -31.29
C SER A 143 25.04 -0.48 -30.98
N PHE A 144 26.18 -0.23 -31.61
CA PHE A 144 27.50 -0.73 -31.22
C PHE A 144 28.04 0.07 -30.03
#